data_AF-A0A934C4K4-F1
#
_entry.id   AF-A0A934C4K4-F1
#
_cell.length_a   1.000
_cell.length_b   1.000
_cell.length_c   1.000
_cell.angle_alpha   90.00
_cell.angle_beta   90.00
_cell.angle_gamma   90.00
#
_symmetry.space_group_name_H-M   'P 1'
#
loop_
_entity.id
_entity.type
_entity.pdbx_description
1 polymer ?
#
loop_
_entity_poly.entity_id
_entity_poly.type
_entity_poly.pdbx_seq_one_letter_code
_entity_poly.pdbx_strand_id
1 'polypeptide(L)'
;MRRPRVLPVLLPLCSAFGLMVLPGRPLPAQTSAANVAADATISGRVLNVATGQYLNNARVSVRGTGLVAFTDQTGTYRLPAVPAGNVTLEVFFTGLDPQSAVVSVVAGQAVTRDFDLTSAARYGTGEVVRLDAFTVATARETDNDAIAANEQRFAPNLKNVVAADSLGDVMDGNIGEFLKYVPGVTPEYDYEDGTTVATVSIRGFAPHMVAISNDGAQMANTSNAMGDSRAFSFNQASINNISRIEVAKVPTPANRADSLSGSVNMVSKSAFERKSMQFRYNLNFAANSENFDLRRTPHTTDERIYKLKPGGNFDLTLPLGSRFGIVMTGAATERYAKLHYSYKTYNTSAAGTGATPGRPFLQTYRLLDSPRTLVRQS
;
A
#
# COMPACT_ATOMS: atom_id res chain seq x y z
N MET A 1 24.40 -21.00 -41.91
CA MET A 1 23.60 -21.71 -42.95
C MET A 1 22.12 -21.41 -42.74
N ARG A 2 21.29 -21.40 -43.78
CA ARG A 2 19.82 -21.23 -43.69
C ARG A 2 19.11 -22.59 -43.57
N ARG A 3 17.88 -22.60 -43.03
CA ARG A 3 16.84 -23.64 -43.26
C ARG A 3 16.40 -23.64 -44.76
N PRO A 4 15.43 -24.44 -45.29
CA PRO A 4 14.44 -25.36 -44.66
C PRO A 4 14.12 -26.66 -45.48
N ARG A 5 12.91 -27.22 -45.30
CA ARG A 5 12.07 -28.02 -46.26
C ARG A 5 12.39 -29.53 -46.46
N VAL A 6 11.46 -30.42 -46.89
CA VAL A 6 9.96 -30.52 -46.78
C VAL A 6 9.51 -31.98 -47.13
N LEU A 7 8.20 -32.28 -46.98
CA LEU A 7 7.43 -33.47 -47.49
C LEU A 7 7.56 -33.72 -49.03
N PRO A 8 6.94 -34.75 -49.70
CA PRO A 8 5.68 -35.49 -49.42
C PRO A 8 5.88 -37.04 -49.31
N VAL A 9 5.15 -38.04 -49.87
CA VAL A 9 4.18 -38.17 -50.98
C VAL A 9 3.25 -39.43 -50.87
N LEU A 10 2.53 -39.76 -51.95
CA LEU A 10 1.44 -40.73 -52.18
C LEU A 10 1.80 -42.25 -51.98
N LEU A 11 0.92 -43.18 -51.53
CA LEU A 11 -0.42 -43.69 -51.99
C LEU A 11 -0.29 -44.87 -53.01
N PRO A 12 -1.29 -45.78 -53.23
CA PRO A 12 -2.35 -46.37 -52.38
C PRO A 12 -2.30 -47.92 -52.32
N LEU A 13 -3.21 -48.57 -51.55
CA LEU A 13 -3.93 -49.77 -52.04
C LEU A 13 -5.28 -49.95 -51.33
N CYS A 14 -6.32 -50.39 -52.07
CA CYS A 14 -7.63 -50.73 -51.53
C CYS A 14 -7.79 -52.25 -51.40
N SER A 15 -8.52 -52.72 -50.38
CA SER A 15 -9.13 -54.06 -50.33
C SER A 15 -10.34 -54.04 -49.41
N ALA A 16 -11.47 -54.57 -49.88
CA ALA A 16 -12.77 -54.45 -49.22
C ALA A 16 -12.94 -55.42 -48.03
N PHE A 17 -13.85 -55.10 -47.09
CA PHE A 17 -14.43 -56.10 -46.21
C PHE A 17 -15.86 -55.76 -45.74
N GLY A 18 -16.76 -56.75 -45.85
CA GLY A 18 -17.97 -56.96 -45.04
C GLY A 18 -18.95 -55.79 -44.79
N LEU A 19 -19.96 -55.64 -45.64
CA LEU A 19 -21.22 -54.99 -45.24
C LEU A 19 -22.06 -55.99 -44.41
N MET A 20 -22.16 -55.78 -43.10
CA MET A 20 -23.02 -56.58 -42.22
C MET A 20 -24.14 -55.73 -41.62
N VAL A 21 -25.38 -55.99 -42.04
CA VAL A 21 -26.58 -55.30 -41.55
C VAL A 21 -27.07 -55.97 -40.27
N LEU A 22 -27.27 -55.19 -39.20
CA LEU A 22 -27.90 -55.61 -37.96
C LEU A 22 -29.16 -54.74 -37.69
N PRO A 23 -30.25 -55.32 -37.15
CA PRO A 23 -31.49 -54.59 -36.92
C PRO A 23 -31.37 -53.59 -35.76
N GLY A 24 -32.18 -52.53 -35.82
CA GLY A 24 -32.04 -51.36 -34.96
C GLY A 24 -32.29 -51.62 -33.47
N ARG A 25 -31.45 -51.00 -32.63
CA ARG A 25 -31.78 -50.69 -31.23
C ARG A 25 -32.30 -49.24 -31.17
N PRO A 26 -33.37 -48.93 -30.42
CA PRO A 26 -33.70 -47.55 -30.12
C PRO A 26 -32.59 -46.94 -29.27
N LEU A 27 -32.05 -45.80 -29.71
CA LEU A 27 -31.18 -44.97 -28.87
C LEU A 27 -32.01 -44.46 -27.69
N PRO A 28 -31.50 -44.51 -26.44
CA PRO A 28 -32.16 -43.82 -25.34
C PRO A 28 -32.22 -42.32 -25.67
N ALA A 29 -33.36 -41.69 -25.38
CA ALA A 29 -33.55 -40.28 -25.67
C ALA A 29 -32.44 -39.45 -25.00
N GLN A 30 -31.88 -38.50 -25.76
CA GLN A 30 -31.02 -37.49 -25.17
C GLN A 30 -31.87 -36.67 -24.20
N THR A 31 -31.72 -36.92 -22.90
CA THR A 31 -32.22 -36.02 -21.87
C THR A 31 -31.61 -34.65 -22.15
N SER A 32 -32.45 -33.70 -22.54
CA SER A 32 -32.04 -32.31 -22.76
C SER A 32 -31.20 -31.87 -21.57
N ALA A 33 -29.97 -31.42 -21.83
CA ALA A 33 -29.16 -30.80 -20.80
C ALA A 33 -30.01 -29.67 -20.19
N ALA A 34 -30.25 -29.73 -18.88
CA ALA A 34 -30.99 -28.69 -18.20
C ALA A 34 -30.31 -27.37 -18.51
N ASN A 35 -31.05 -26.45 -19.15
CA ASN A 35 -30.50 -25.17 -19.58
C ASN A 35 -30.18 -24.36 -18.33
N VAL A 36 -28.95 -24.50 -17.82
CA VAL A 36 -28.45 -23.77 -16.66
C VAL A 36 -28.74 -22.32 -16.95
N ALA A 37 -29.57 -21.68 -16.10
CA ALA A 37 -29.98 -20.30 -16.30
C ALA A 37 -28.71 -19.49 -16.52
N ALA A 38 -28.60 -18.85 -17.69
CA ALA A 38 -27.32 -18.28 -18.12
C ALA A 38 -27.03 -17.04 -17.26
N ASP A 39 -26.31 -17.27 -16.16
CA ASP A 39 -25.96 -16.27 -15.18
C ASP A 39 -25.19 -15.12 -15.83
N ALA A 40 -25.70 -13.91 -15.67
CA ALA A 40 -25.05 -12.74 -16.20
C ALA A 40 -23.86 -12.33 -15.32
N THR A 41 -22.89 -11.65 -15.95
CA THR A 41 -21.81 -10.98 -15.24
C THR A 41 -22.00 -9.49 -15.34
N ILE A 42 -21.99 -8.77 -14.21
CA ILE A 42 -21.84 -7.32 -14.20
C ILE A 42 -20.41 -6.97 -13.79
N SER A 43 -19.83 -5.99 -14.47
CA SER A 43 -18.51 -5.43 -14.13
C SER A 43 -18.50 -3.92 -14.33
N GLY A 44 -17.51 -3.24 -13.77
CA GLY A 44 -17.33 -1.80 -13.96
C GLY A 44 -16.37 -1.24 -12.94
N ARG A 45 -16.27 0.09 -12.87
CA ARG A 45 -15.46 0.81 -11.89
C ARG A 45 -16.28 1.74 -11.01
N VAL A 46 -15.80 1.94 -9.78
CA VAL A 46 -16.34 2.92 -8.84
C VAL A 46 -15.32 4.05 -8.66
N LEU A 47 -15.73 5.26 -9.01
CA LEU A 47 -14.93 6.49 -8.98
C LEU A 47 -15.52 7.48 -7.96
N ASN A 48 -14.67 8.23 -7.28
CA ASN A 48 -15.09 9.46 -6.59
C ASN A 48 -14.94 10.65 -7.56
N VAL A 49 -16.07 11.28 -7.95
CA VAL A 49 -16.04 12.34 -8.98
C VAL A 49 -15.48 13.66 -8.49
N ALA A 50 -15.49 13.93 -7.19
CA ALA A 50 -14.91 15.15 -6.63
C ALA A 50 -13.38 15.14 -6.65
N THR A 51 -12.77 13.94 -6.69
CA THR A 51 -11.33 13.74 -6.46
C THR A 51 -10.62 13.12 -7.67
N GLY A 52 -11.37 12.43 -8.55
CA GLY A 52 -10.83 11.65 -9.66
C GLY A 52 -10.16 10.34 -9.24
N GLN A 53 -10.32 9.91 -7.98
CA GLN A 53 -9.71 8.70 -7.42
C GLN A 53 -10.69 7.51 -7.45
N TYR A 54 -10.20 6.35 -7.90
CA TYR A 54 -10.92 5.09 -7.89
C TYR A 54 -10.93 4.49 -6.48
N LEU A 55 -12.03 3.86 -6.10
CA LEU A 55 -12.29 3.47 -4.71
C LEU A 55 -12.09 1.97 -4.50
N ASN A 56 -11.12 1.61 -3.66
CA ASN A 56 -10.85 0.23 -3.22
C ASN A 56 -11.82 -0.20 -2.09
N ASN A 57 -12.24 -1.48 -2.09
CA ASN A 57 -13.17 -2.05 -1.12
C ASN A 57 -14.54 -1.32 -1.01
N ALA A 58 -14.98 -0.63 -2.06
CA ALA A 58 -16.36 -0.16 -2.20
C ALA A 58 -17.29 -1.37 -2.34
N ARG A 59 -18.36 -1.42 -1.55
CA ARG A 59 -19.29 -2.55 -1.50
C ARG A 59 -20.37 -2.36 -2.55
N VAL A 60 -20.35 -3.19 -3.59
CA VAL A 60 -21.42 -3.29 -4.60
C VAL A 60 -22.34 -4.44 -4.21
N SER A 61 -23.65 -4.21 -4.15
CA SER A 61 -24.63 -5.22 -3.76
C SER A 61 -25.85 -5.21 -4.68
N VAL A 62 -26.47 -6.38 -4.86
CA VAL A 62 -27.72 -6.53 -5.64
C VAL A 62 -28.91 -6.55 -4.69
N ARG A 63 -29.72 -5.48 -4.72
CA ARG A 63 -30.91 -5.35 -3.87
C ARG A 63 -31.89 -6.50 -4.14
N GLY A 64 -32.31 -7.18 -3.06
CA GLY A 64 -33.19 -8.35 -3.14
C GLY A 64 -32.47 -9.70 -3.25
N THR A 65 -31.13 -9.73 -3.26
CA THR A 65 -30.35 -10.99 -3.23
C THR A 65 -29.24 -10.93 -2.18
N GLY A 66 -28.57 -12.06 -1.92
CA GLY A 66 -27.34 -12.11 -1.11
C GLY A 66 -26.06 -11.72 -1.86
N LEU A 67 -26.13 -11.32 -3.14
CA LEU A 67 -24.94 -11.05 -3.97
C LEU A 67 -24.28 -9.74 -3.56
N VAL A 68 -23.01 -9.84 -3.15
CA VAL A 68 -22.13 -8.73 -2.77
C VAL A 68 -20.77 -8.94 -3.41
N ALA A 69 -20.22 -7.88 -3.99
CA ALA A 69 -18.83 -7.80 -4.43
C ALA A 69 -18.16 -6.57 -3.80
N PHE A 70 -16.83 -6.62 -3.69
CA PHE A 70 -16.01 -5.47 -3.34
C PHE A 70 -15.17 -5.06 -4.56
N THR A 71 -14.85 -3.78 -4.68
CA THR A 71 -13.91 -3.28 -5.69
C THR A 71 -12.46 -3.59 -5.33
N ASP A 72 -11.63 -3.78 -6.37
CA ASP A 72 -10.18 -3.89 -6.24
C ASP A 72 -9.46 -2.53 -6.11
N GLN A 73 -8.13 -2.57 -6.05
CA GLN A 73 -7.26 -1.40 -5.94
C GLN A 73 -7.37 -0.41 -7.12
N THR A 74 -7.95 -0.81 -8.25
CA THR A 74 -8.23 0.04 -9.42
C THR A 74 -9.69 0.52 -9.46
N GLY A 75 -10.44 0.29 -8.38
CA GLY A 75 -11.87 0.51 -8.28
C GLY A 75 -12.72 -0.44 -9.12
N THR A 76 -12.14 -1.50 -9.69
CA THR A 76 -12.88 -2.43 -10.57
C THR A 76 -13.62 -3.47 -9.72
N TYR A 77 -14.90 -3.72 -10.02
CA TYR A 77 -15.69 -4.80 -9.42
C TYR A 77 -16.16 -5.81 -10.47
N ARG A 78 -16.51 -7.01 -10.00
CA ARG A 78 -17.17 -8.05 -10.81
C ARG A 78 -18.18 -8.82 -9.97
N LEU A 79 -19.43 -8.81 -10.41
CA LEU A 79 -20.53 -9.63 -9.89
C LEU A 79 -20.83 -10.75 -10.90
N PRO A 80 -20.39 -12.00 -10.66
CA PRO A 80 -20.94 -13.17 -11.35
C PRO A 80 -22.34 -13.52 -10.79
N ALA A 81 -23.02 -14.48 -11.42
CA ALA A 81 -24.27 -15.05 -10.93
C ALA A 81 -25.42 -14.04 -10.71
N VAL A 82 -25.49 -12.98 -11.53
CA VAL A 82 -26.59 -12.01 -11.46
C VAL A 82 -27.81 -12.54 -12.23
N PRO A 83 -29.00 -12.66 -11.59
CA PRO A 83 -30.22 -13.09 -12.27
C PRO A 83 -30.61 -12.14 -13.41
N ALA A 84 -31.13 -12.71 -14.51
CA ALA A 84 -31.65 -11.92 -15.62
C ALA A 84 -32.95 -11.17 -15.23
N GLY A 85 -33.07 -9.91 -15.67
CA GLY A 85 -34.16 -9.01 -15.32
C GLY A 85 -33.68 -7.58 -15.08
N ASN A 86 -34.55 -6.72 -14.53
CA ASN A 86 -34.16 -5.38 -14.09
C ASN A 86 -33.66 -5.45 -12.65
N VAL A 87 -32.34 -5.25 -12.47
CA VAL A 87 -31.64 -5.46 -11.21
C VAL A 87 -31.20 -4.11 -10.65
N THR A 88 -31.56 -3.81 -9.39
CA THR A 88 -31.06 -2.62 -8.70
C THR A 88 -29.73 -2.93 -8.02
N LEU A 89 -28.66 -2.33 -8.51
CA LEU A 89 -27.36 -2.30 -7.87
C LEU A 89 -27.31 -1.15 -6.85
N GLU A 90 -26.78 -1.43 -5.68
CA GLU A 90 -26.61 -0.48 -4.59
C GLU A 90 -25.13 -0.49 -4.16
N VAL A 91 -24.47 0.66 -4.32
CA VAL A 91 -23.04 0.85 -4.03
C VAL A 91 -22.88 1.70 -2.78
N PHE A 92 -22.11 1.19 -1.81
CA PHE A 92 -21.79 1.85 -0.56
C PHE A 92 -20.26 1.95 -0.37
N PHE A 93 -19.79 3.10 0.09
CA PHE A 93 -18.41 3.33 0.49
C PHE A 93 -18.38 4.20 1.76
N THR A 94 -17.47 3.92 2.69
CA THR A 94 -17.45 4.62 3.99
C THR A 94 -17.11 6.11 3.82
N GLY A 95 -18.06 6.99 4.15
CA GLY A 95 -17.89 8.44 4.03
C GLY A 95 -18.29 9.04 2.69
N LEU A 96 -18.95 8.25 1.81
CA LEU A 96 -19.62 8.74 0.60
C LEU A 96 -21.12 8.38 0.61
N ASP A 97 -21.89 9.12 -0.19
CA ASP A 97 -23.34 8.94 -0.26
C ASP A 97 -23.65 7.68 -1.11
N PRO A 98 -24.55 6.77 -0.67
CA PRO A 98 -24.79 5.51 -1.37
C PRO A 98 -25.55 5.73 -2.68
N GLN A 99 -25.04 5.17 -3.78
CA GLN A 99 -25.65 5.29 -5.11
C GLN A 99 -26.42 4.01 -5.47
N SER A 100 -27.67 4.17 -5.91
CA SER A 100 -28.48 3.09 -6.49
C SER A 100 -28.65 3.29 -8.00
N ALA A 101 -28.53 2.22 -8.79
CA ALA A 101 -28.79 2.24 -10.23
C ALA A 101 -29.53 0.98 -10.67
N VAL A 102 -30.55 1.14 -11.53
CA VAL A 102 -31.21 0.01 -12.20
C VAL A 102 -30.42 -0.36 -13.44
N VAL A 103 -30.09 -1.65 -13.59
CA VAL A 103 -29.44 -2.23 -14.76
C VAL A 103 -30.34 -3.29 -15.34
N SER A 104 -30.59 -3.25 -16.65
CA SER A 104 -31.26 -4.32 -17.39
C SER A 104 -30.25 -5.43 -17.72
N VAL A 105 -30.48 -6.61 -17.17
CA VAL A 105 -29.57 -7.75 -17.21
C VAL A 105 -30.14 -8.83 -18.12
N VAL A 106 -29.45 -9.13 -19.22
CA VAL A 106 -29.80 -10.21 -20.15
C VAL A 106 -28.99 -11.46 -19.80
N ALA A 107 -29.66 -12.61 -19.78
CA ALA A 107 -29.04 -13.90 -19.48
C ALA A 107 -27.83 -14.18 -20.39
N GLY A 108 -26.71 -14.59 -19.80
CA GLY A 108 -25.46 -14.93 -20.49
C GLY A 108 -24.64 -13.74 -21.01
N GLN A 109 -25.08 -12.49 -20.80
CA GLN A 109 -24.31 -11.32 -21.21
C GLN A 109 -23.42 -10.77 -20.10
N ALA A 110 -22.34 -10.10 -20.52
CA ALA A 110 -21.50 -9.27 -19.66
C ALA A 110 -21.94 -7.81 -19.80
N VAL A 111 -22.41 -7.19 -18.72
CA VAL A 111 -22.86 -5.79 -18.70
C VAL A 111 -21.83 -4.93 -17.98
N THR A 112 -21.37 -3.87 -18.63
CA THR A 112 -20.49 -2.87 -17.98
C THR A 112 -21.32 -1.74 -17.38
N ARG A 113 -21.17 -1.49 -16.08
CA ARG A 113 -21.80 -0.35 -15.40
C ARG A 113 -20.82 0.30 -14.43
N ASP A 114 -20.38 1.50 -14.77
CA ASP A 114 -19.57 2.33 -13.87
C ASP A 114 -20.44 3.14 -12.90
N PHE A 115 -19.86 3.51 -11.76
CA PHE A 115 -20.48 4.27 -10.68
C PHE A 115 -19.62 5.47 -10.30
N ASP A 116 -20.29 6.60 -10.10
CA ASP A 116 -19.72 7.92 -9.87
C ASP A 116 -20.24 8.42 -8.52
N LEU A 117 -19.49 8.12 -7.44
CA LEU A 117 -19.84 8.49 -6.08
C LEU A 117 -19.36 9.90 -5.74
N THR A 118 -20.10 10.54 -4.83
CA THR A 118 -19.77 11.84 -4.22
C THR A 118 -20.29 11.84 -2.78
N SER A 119 -20.17 12.97 -2.10
CA SER A 119 -20.87 13.20 -0.83
C SER A 119 -21.27 14.66 -0.67
N ALA A 120 -22.58 14.89 -0.61
CA ALA A 120 -23.16 16.22 -0.43
C ALA A 120 -22.72 16.88 0.90
N ALA A 121 -22.51 16.07 1.95
CA ALA A 121 -22.05 16.54 3.25
C ALA A 121 -20.56 16.95 3.29
N ARG A 122 -19.77 16.54 2.29
CA ARG A 122 -18.30 16.66 2.27
C ARG A 122 -17.78 17.58 1.16
N TYR A 123 -18.43 17.57 0.00
CA TYR A 123 -18.09 18.38 -1.17
C TYR A 123 -19.19 19.39 -1.56
N GLY A 124 -20.33 19.38 -0.86
CA GLY A 124 -21.49 20.23 -1.13
C GLY A 124 -22.47 19.65 -2.15
N THR A 125 -23.71 20.13 -2.11
CA THR A 125 -24.68 19.95 -3.20
C THR A 125 -24.38 20.93 -4.33
N GLY A 126 -24.17 20.43 -5.55
CA GLY A 126 -23.62 21.20 -6.69
C GLY A 126 -24.52 22.27 -7.33
N GLU A 127 -25.43 22.91 -6.59
CA GLU A 127 -26.02 24.18 -7.02
C GLU A 127 -25.11 25.36 -6.63
N VAL A 128 -25.12 26.41 -7.46
CA VAL A 128 -24.19 27.55 -7.41
C VAL A 128 -22.73 27.18 -7.74
N VAL A 129 -22.43 27.14 -9.05
CA VAL A 129 -21.04 27.23 -9.54
C VAL A 129 -20.55 28.67 -9.33
N ARG A 130 -20.06 28.93 -8.11
CA ARG A 130 -19.22 30.09 -7.78
C ARG A 130 -17.80 29.57 -7.59
N LEU A 131 -16.86 30.10 -8.37
CA LEU A 131 -15.43 29.77 -8.23
C LEU A 131 -14.86 30.49 -7.01
N ASP A 132 -15.15 29.94 -5.83
CA ASP A 132 -14.55 30.33 -4.56
C ASP A 132 -13.30 29.51 -4.23
N ALA A 133 -12.59 29.89 -3.16
CA ALA A 133 -11.16 29.59 -2.98
C ALA A 133 -10.75 28.10 -3.10
N PHE A 134 -9.64 27.86 -3.81
CA PHE A 134 -9.03 26.54 -4.07
C PHE A 134 -8.49 25.87 -2.78
N THR A 135 -9.37 25.24 -2.00
CA THR A 135 -9.05 24.55 -0.73
C THR A 135 -8.78 23.06 -0.92
N VAL A 136 -7.82 22.72 -1.80
CA VAL A 136 -7.56 21.33 -2.23
C VAL A 136 -6.73 20.49 -1.24
N ALA A 137 -6.13 21.09 -0.21
CA ALA A 137 -5.35 20.35 0.80
C ALA A 137 -6.23 19.44 1.68
N THR A 138 -7.19 20.02 2.40
CA THR A 138 -7.97 19.32 3.44
C THR A 138 -8.88 18.22 2.91
N ALA A 139 -9.46 18.40 1.72
CA ALA A 139 -10.28 17.36 1.09
C ALA A 139 -9.45 16.09 0.80
N ARG A 140 -8.25 16.28 0.22
CA ARG A 140 -7.42 15.21 -0.33
C ARG A 140 -6.84 14.25 0.72
N GLU A 141 -6.34 14.77 1.82
CA GLU A 141 -5.81 13.95 2.94
C GLU A 141 -6.92 13.03 3.45
N THR A 142 -8.08 13.63 3.73
CA THR A 142 -9.32 12.94 4.12
C THR A 142 -9.77 11.88 3.10
N ASP A 143 -9.44 11.99 1.81
CA ASP A 143 -9.86 11.04 0.76
C ASP A 143 -9.07 9.73 0.83
N ASN A 144 -7.74 9.81 0.94
CA ASN A 144 -6.90 8.64 1.15
C ASN A 144 -7.19 7.99 2.51
N ASP A 145 -7.47 8.80 3.54
CA ASP A 145 -7.89 8.30 4.86
C ASP A 145 -9.25 7.63 4.84
N ALA A 146 -10.20 8.09 4.03
CA ALA A 146 -11.47 7.38 3.83
C ALA A 146 -11.25 6.00 3.18
N ILE A 147 -10.32 5.88 2.23
CA ILE A 147 -9.94 4.58 1.64
C ILE A 147 -9.25 3.69 2.68
N ALA A 148 -8.33 4.22 3.49
CA ALA A 148 -7.67 3.49 4.56
C ALA A 148 -8.66 3.01 5.64
N ALA A 149 -9.58 3.87 6.08
CA ALA A 149 -10.62 3.53 7.05
C ALA A 149 -11.65 2.53 6.48
N ASN A 150 -11.99 2.62 5.19
CA ASN A 150 -12.89 1.68 4.53
C ASN A 150 -12.24 0.28 4.38
N GLU A 151 -10.96 0.23 3.97
CA GLU A 151 -10.14 -0.99 3.94
C GLU A 151 -10.04 -1.61 5.35
N GLN A 152 -9.78 -0.82 6.39
CA GLN A 152 -9.74 -1.30 7.77
C GLN A 152 -11.11 -1.79 8.27
N ARG A 153 -12.21 -1.15 7.86
CA ARG A 153 -13.57 -1.52 8.25
C ARG A 153 -14.03 -2.86 7.67
N PHE A 154 -13.59 -3.20 6.45
CA PHE A 154 -13.97 -4.44 5.76
C PHE A 154 -12.88 -5.53 5.82
N ALA A 155 -11.76 -5.28 6.52
CA ALA A 155 -10.73 -6.28 6.75
C ALA A 155 -11.26 -7.47 7.59
N PRO A 156 -11.01 -8.73 7.18
CA PRO A 156 -11.46 -9.92 7.92
C PRO A 156 -10.58 -10.26 9.14
N ASN A 157 -9.55 -9.45 9.42
CA ASN A 157 -8.60 -9.65 10.51
C ASN A 157 -8.28 -8.32 11.21
N LEU A 158 -7.55 -8.36 12.33
CA LEU A 158 -7.09 -7.16 13.02
C LEU A 158 -5.95 -6.47 12.24
N LYS A 159 -6.35 -5.76 11.19
CA LYS A 159 -5.55 -4.90 10.33
C LYS A 159 -5.66 -3.46 10.84
N ASN A 160 -4.55 -2.72 10.81
CA ASN A 160 -4.60 -1.27 10.77
C ASN A 160 -4.14 -0.79 9.41
N VAL A 161 -4.82 0.21 8.85
CA VAL A 161 -4.46 0.80 7.56
C VAL A 161 -4.38 2.30 7.72
N VAL A 162 -3.29 2.88 7.24
CA VAL A 162 -2.99 4.30 7.39
C VAL A 162 -2.46 4.80 6.04
N ALA A 163 -3.03 5.89 5.52
CA ALA A 163 -2.59 6.46 4.25
C ALA A 163 -1.24 7.17 4.40
N ALA A 164 -0.37 7.09 3.40
CA ALA A 164 0.95 7.73 3.46
C ALA A 164 0.87 9.26 3.63
N ASP A 165 -0.17 9.88 3.06
CA ASP A 165 -0.43 11.32 3.15
C ASP A 165 -1.00 11.79 4.52
N SER A 166 -1.47 10.88 5.37
CA SER A 166 -2.29 11.20 6.57
C SER A 166 -1.57 11.91 7.72
N LEU A 167 -0.25 11.72 7.82
CA LEU A 167 0.59 12.27 8.90
C LEU A 167 1.39 13.50 8.46
N GLY A 168 1.05 14.08 7.30
CA GLY A 168 1.70 15.27 6.76
C GLY A 168 3.11 15.01 6.23
N ASP A 169 3.98 16.01 6.35
CA ASP A 169 5.34 15.95 5.82
C ASP A 169 6.27 15.12 6.73
N VAL A 170 6.38 13.82 6.42
CA VAL A 170 7.28 12.90 7.13
C VAL A 170 8.73 13.26 6.78
N MET A 171 9.39 14.00 7.69
CA MET A 171 10.82 14.29 7.60
C MET A 171 11.65 13.01 7.39
N ASP A 172 12.66 13.09 6.52
CA ASP A 172 13.42 11.96 5.97
C ASP A 172 12.60 10.84 5.28
N GLY A 173 11.27 10.96 5.12
CA GLY A 173 10.46 9.98 4.39
C GLY A 173 10.61 8.52 4.86
N ASN A 174 10.95 8.30 6.14
CA ASN A 174 11.19 6.98 6.71
C ASN A 174 9.87 6.35 7.19
N ILE A 175 9.57 5.16 6.68
CA ILE A 175 8.33 4.41 6.98
C ILE A 175 8.24 3.95 8.44
N GLY A 176 9.36 3.70 9.11
CA GLY A 176 9.41 3.36 10.54
C GLY A 176 8.97 4.52 11.45
N GLU A 177 9.29 5.75 11.07
CA GLU A 177 8.92 6.98 11.80
C GLU A 177 7.41 7.28 11.68
N PHE A 178 6.77 6.82 10.60
CA PHE A 178 5.32 6.78 10.42
C PHE A 178 4.69 5.61 11.23
N LEU A 179 5.30 4.43 11.22
CA LEU A 179 4.80 3.24 11.91
C LEU A 179 4.71 3.37 13.44
N LYS A 180 5.51 4.23 14.07
CA LYS A 180 5.46 4.46 15.53
C LYS A 180 4.10 4.98 16.03
N TYR A 181 3.31 5.61 15.16
CA TYR A 181 1.97 6.11 15.49
C TYR A 181 0.90 5.00 15.43
N VAL A 182 1.21 3.82 14.90
CA VAL A 182 0.28 2.68 14.85
C VAL A 182 0.23 1.99 16.22
N PRO A 183 -0.94 1.90 16.89
CA PRO A 183 -1.01 1.37 18.25
C PRO A 183 -0.44 -0.04 18.40
N GLY A 184 0.44 -0.29 19.36
CA GLY A 184 1.04 -1.61 19.57
C GLY A 184 2.09 -2.01 18.52
N VAL A 185 2.56 -1.07 17.70
CA VAL A 185 3.89 -1.10 17.08
C VAL A 185 4.85 -0.38 18.04
N THR A 186 6.12 -0.73 18.04
CA THR A 186 7.16 -0.03 18.81
C THR A 186 8.42 0.12 17.96
N PRO A 187 8.91 1.36 17.73
CA PRO A 187 10.07 1.60 16.90
C PRO A 187 11.36 1.15 17.60
N GLU A 188 12.29 0.59 16.82
CA GLU A 188 13.67 0.35 17.23
C GLU A 188 14.58 1.28 16.40
N TYR A 189 15.15 2.27 17.06
CA TYR A 189 15.97 3.30 16.43
C TYR A 189 17.33 2.75 15.98
N ASP A 190 17.88 3.32 14.92
CA ASP A 190 19.23 2.99 14.47
C ASP A 190 20.25 3.31 15.57
N TYR A 191 21.20 2.40 15.83
CA TYR A 191 22.20 2.59 16.89
C TYR A 191 23.25 3.65 16.52
N GLU A 192 23.45 3.93 15.23
CA GLU A 192 24.39 4.96 14.76
C GLU A 192 23.78 6.36 14.74
N ASP A 193 22.56 6.50 14.23
CA ASP A 193 21.89 7.80 14.11
C ASP A 193 21.09 8.14 15.38
N GLY A 194 20.39 7.16 15.98
CA GLY A 194 19.53 7.37 17.15
C GLY A 194 18.30 8.25 16.89
N THR A 195 18.19 8.88 15.71
CA THR A 195 17.03 9.72 15.32
C THR A 195 16.11 9.07 14.30
N THR A 196 16.61 8.17 13.45
CA THR A 196 15.80 7.39 12.50
C THR A 196 15.36 6.04 13.08
N VAL A 197 14.13 5.63 12.76
CA VAL A 197 13.62 4.29 13.06
C VAL A 197 14.21 3.31 12.06
N ALA A 198 15.06 2.39 12.54
CA ALA A 198 15.64 1.35 11.69
C ALA A 198 14.65 0.20 11.49
N THR A 199 14.14 -0.38 12.57
CA THR A 199 13.19 -1.52 12.50
C THR A 199 11.99 -1.30 13.42
N VAL A 200 10.99 -2.19 13.39
CA VAL A 200 9.85 -2.13 14.32
C VAL A 200 9.56 -3.50 14.92
N SER A 201 9.13 -3.49 16.19
CA SER A 201 8.49 -4.62 16.85
C SER A 201 6.96 -4.45 16.84
N ILE A 202 6.20 -5.54 16.81
CA ILE A 202 4.74 -5.51 16.92
C ILE A 202 4.34 -6.35 18.13
N ARG A 203 3.49 -5.81 19.01
CA ARG A 203 3.00 -6.49 20.23
C ARG A 203 4.13 -7.02 21.16
N GLY A 204 5.33 -6.44 21.10
CA GLY A 204 6.48 -6.84 21.92
C GLY A 204 7.27 -8.05 21.40
N PHE A 205 6.91 -8.63 20.25
CA PHE A 205 7.77 -9.60 19.57
C PHE A 205 8.93 -8.89 18.87
N ALA A 206 10.12 -9.52 18.86
CA ALA A 206 11.32 -8.94 18.28
C ALA A 206 11.17 -8.66 16.76
N PRO A 207 11.81 -7.60 16.20
CA PRO A 207 11.63 -7.19 14.80
C PRO A 207 11.88 -8.28 13.75
N HIS A 208 12.76 -9.26 14.04
CA HIS A 208 13.05 -10.39 13.16
C HIS A 208 11.89 -11.40 13.00
N MET A 209 10.80 -11.24 13.77
CA MET A 209 9.56 -12.02 13.67
C MET A 209 8.42 -11.26 12.96
N VAL A 210 8.67 -10.02 12.51
CA VAL A 210 7.73 -9.21 11.72
C VAL A 210 8.00 -9.48 10.24
N ALA A 211 7.01 -10.02 9.52
CA ALA A 211 7.12 -10.18 8.07
C ALA A 211 6.84 -8.84 7.38
N ILE A 212 7.71 -8.40 6.48
CA ILE A 212 7.61 -7.09 5.82
C ILE A 212 7.55 -7.28 4.31
N SER A 213 6.48 -6.77 3.68
CA SER A 213 6.25 -6.87 2.24
C SER A 213 5.95 -5.53 1.61
N ASN A 214 6.27 -5.41 0.32
CA ASN A 214 5.71 -4.39 -0.56
C ASN A 214 4.83 -5.09 -1.61
N ASP A 215 3.58 -4.66 -1.75
CA ASP A 215 2.58 -5.24 -2.66
C ASP A 215 2.42 -6.77 -2.50
N GLY A 216 2.55 -7.27 -1.27
CA GLY A 216 2.51 -8.70 -0.92
C GLY A 216 3.81 -9.48 -1.19
N ALA A 217 4.76 -8.93 -1.96
CA ALA A 217 6.09 -9.51 -2.12
C ALA A 217 6.95 -9.21 -0.88
N GLN A 218 7.53 -10.24 -0.25
CA GLN A 218 8.43 -10.05 0.90
C GLN A 218 9.65 -9.25 0.49
N MET A 219 10.00 -8.24 1.28
CA MET A 219 11.21 -7.46 1.06
C MET A 219 12.43 -8.20 1.60
N ALA A 220 13.48 -8.29 0.78
CA ALA A 220 14.77 -8.78 1.25
C ALA A 220 15.38 -7.74 2.21
N ASN A 221 15.90 -8.19 3.34
CA ASN A 221 16.77 -7.37 4.16
C ASN A 221 18.19 -7.38 3.56
N THR A 222 18.87 -6.24 3.54
CA THR A 222 20.35 -6.25 3.51
C THR A 222 20.86 -6.27 4.95
N SER A 223 21.93 -7.02 5.21
CA SER A 223 22.44 -7.24 6.57
C SER A 223 22.74 -5.92 7.28
N ASN A 224 22.10 -5.68 8.43
CA ASN A 224 22.48 -4.61 9.34
C ASN A 224 23.98 -4.75 9.70
N ALA A 225 24.67 -3.64 9.96
CA ALA A 225 26.10 -3.61 10.27
C ALA A 225 26.51 -4.44 11.52
N MET A 226 25.54 -4.96 12.28
CA MET A 226 25.74 -5.79 13.47
C MET A 226 25.35 -7.27 13.29
N GLY A 227 25.15 -7.75 12.05
CA GLY A 227 25.16 -9.19 11.73
C GLY A 227 23.96 -9.73 10.95
N ASP A 228 23.90 -11.07 10.88
CA ASP A 228 22.95 -11.85 10.07
C ASP A 228 21.53 -11.84 10.67
N SER A 229 20.83 -10.72 10.49
CA SER A 229 19.50 -10.46 11.05
C SER A 229 18.40 -10.47 9.97
N ARG A 230 17.30 -11.17 10.27
CA ARG A 230 16.08 -11.18 9.46
C ARG A 230 15.22 -9.90 9.61
N ALA A 231 15.59 -8.96 10.49
CA ALA A 231 14.83 -7.74 10.73
C ALA A 231 15.05 -6.68 9.63
N PHE A 232 14.05 -6.51 8.75
CA PHE A 232 14.11 -5.52 7.65
C PHE A 232 14.27 -4.08 8.17
N SER A 233 15.20 -3.33 7.56
CA SER A 233 15.49 -1.94 7.92
C SER A 233 14.79 -0.91 7.01
N PHE A 234 13.90 -0.10 7.59
CA PHE A 234 13.19 1.00 6.93
C PHE A 234 14.10 2.15 6.48
N ASN A 235 15.35 2.18 6.94
CA ASN A 235 16.37 3.07 6.38
C ASN A 235 16.58 2.82 4.86
N GLN A 236 16.16 1.67 4.32
CA GLN A 236 16.24 1.31 2.91
C GLN A 236 14.94 1.55 2.11
N ALA A 237 13.83 1.94 2.75
CA ALA A 237 12.52 2.12 2.10
C ALA A 237 11.98 3.56 2.27
N SER A 238 11.62 4.20 1.16
CA SER A 238 11.09 5.56 1.13
C SER A 238 9.56 5.54 1.12
N ILE A 239 8.92 6.36 1.96
CA ILE A 239 7.45 6.47 1.99
C ILE A 239 6.88 7.07 0.71
N ASN A 240 7.69 7.78 -0.09
CA ASN A 240 7.21 8.56 -1.22
C ASN A 240 6.57 7.73 -2.35
N ASN A 241 6.97 6.47 -2.55
CA ASN A 241 6.35 5.58 -3.54
C ASN A 241 5.18 4.75 -2.97
N ILE A 242 4.84 4.93 -1.68
CA ILE A 242 3.78 4.21 -0.98
C ILE A 242 2.48 5.02 -0.96
N SER A 243 1.37 4.35 -1.23
CA SER A 243 0.00 4.90 -1.18
C SER A 243 -0.57 4.76 0.25
N ARG A 244 -0.40 3.58 0.85
CA ARG A 244 -0.84 3.27 2.23
C ARG A 244 0.00 2.16 2.83
N ILE A 245 -0.02 2.07 4.16
CA ILE A 245 0.69 1.05 4.94
C ILE A 245 -0.34 0.23 5.72
N GLU A 246 -0.22 -1.09 5.66
CA GLU A 246 -1.17 -2.06 6.17
C GLU A 246 -0.52 -2.97 7.22
N VAL A 247 -0.83 -2.75 8.50
CA VAL A 247 -0.24 -3.48 9.64
C VAL A 247 -1.23 -4.54 10.14
N ALA A 248 -1.02 -5.79 9.76
CA ALA A 248 -1.83 -6.93 10.22
C ALA A 248 -1.22 -7.54 11.49
N LYS A 249 -1.90 -7.39 12.63
CA LYS A 249 -1.38 -7.80 13.96
C LYS A 249 -1.66 -9.26 14.32
N VAL A 250 -2.52 -9.92 13.56
CA VAL A 250 -2.89 -11.33 13.70
C VAL A 250 -2.57 -12.00 12.36
N PRO A 251 -1.74 -13.06 12.34
CA PRO A 251 -1.45 -13.79 11.11
C PRO A 251 -2.72 -14.46 10.58
N THR A 252 -2.96 -14.33 9.28
CA THR A 252 -4.04 -15.05 8.58
C THR A 252 -3.47 -16.32 7.92
N PRO A 253 -4.31 -17.28 7.49
CA PRO A 253 -3.85 -18.44 6.70
C PRO A 253 -3.19 -18.07 5.35
N ALA A 254 -3.31 -16.82 4.89
CA ALA A 254 -2.62 -16.32 3.70
C ALA A 254 -1.27 -15.64 4.04
N ASN A 255 -0.96 -15.40 5.31
CA ASN A 255 0.35 -14.91 5.74
C ASN A 255 1.38 -16.05 5.67
N ARG A 256 2.66 -15.70 5.49
CA ARG A 256 3.77 -16.67 5.55
C ARG A 256 4.02 -17.11 7.00
N ALA A 257 4.47 -18.35 7.17
CA ALA A 257 4.60 -19.00 8.47
C ALA A 257 5.71 -18.42 9.39
N ASP A 258 6.55 -17.51 8.87
CA ASP A 258 7.56 -16.76 9.62
C ASP A 258 7.04 -15.46 10.27
N SER A 259 5.76 -15.12 10.03
CA SER A 259 5.10 -13.88 10.48
C SER A 259 4.52 -13.95 11.91
N LEU A 260 5.22 -14.55 12.89
CA LEU A 260 4.67 -14.77 14.24
C LEU A 260 4.21 -13.47 14.94
N SER A 261 4.91 -12.36 14.70
CA SER A 261 4.60 -11.04 15.26
C SER A 261 3.39 -10.34 14.61
N GLY A 262 2.87 -10.87 13.50
CA GLY A 262 2.12 -10.12 12.50
C GLY A 262 3.00 -9.66 11.34
N SER A 263 2.44 -8.84 10.45
CA SER A 263 3.09 -8.38 9.21
C SER A 263 2.79 -6.92 8.86
N VAL A 264 3.76 -6.23 8.25
CA VAL A 264 3.56 -4.92 7.62
C VAL A 264 3.59 -5.11 6.10
N ASN A 265 2.50 -4.73 5.42
CA ASN A 265 2.45 -4.65 3.97
C ASN A 265 2.37 -3.18 3.53
N MET A 266 3.39 -2.71 2.84
CA MET A 266 3.38 -1.44 2.14
C MET A 266 2.69 -1.65 0.79
N VAL A 267 1.85 -0.71 0.36
CA VAL A 267 1.19 -0.76 -0.96
C VAL A 267 1.67 0.40 -1.79
N SER A 268 2.27 0.13 -2.94
CA SER A 268 2.83 1.16 -3.81
C SER A 268 1.74 2.00 -4.50
N LYS A 269 2.11 3.21 -4.92
CA LYS A 269 1.25 4.10 -5.71
C LYS A 269 1.07 3.52 -7.11
N SER A 270 -0.18 3.41 -7.55
CA SER A 270 -0.54 2.92 -8.88
C SER A 270 -1.16 4.00 -9.75
N ALA A 271 -0.74 4.10 -11.01
CA ALA A 271 -1.31 5.03 -11.98
C ALA A 271 -2.81 4.77 -12.23
N PHE A 272 -3.32 3.59 -11.88
CA PHE A 272 -4.74 3.23 -12.02
C PHE A 272 -5.59 3.55 -10.78
N GLU A 273 -5.01 4.11 -9.71
CA GLU A 273 -5.79 4.70 -8.61
C GLU A 273 -6.51 5.99 -9.04
N ARG A 274 -6.12 6.64 -10.14
CA ARG A 274 -6.64 7.96 -10.55
C ARG A 274 -7.02 8.02 -12.03
N LYS A 275 -8.02 8.85 -12.36
CA LYS A 275 -8.55 9.05 -13.72
C LYS A 275 -7.77 10.08 -14.55
N SER A 276 -7.06 10.99 -13.90
CA SER A 276 -6.34 12.12 -14.51
C SER A 276 -4.87 12.14 -14.12
N MET A 277 -4.06 12.88 -14.88
CA MET A 277 -2.67 13.18 -14.50
C MET A 277 -2.65 14.04 -13.23
N GLN A 278 -1.79 13.67 -12.29
CA GLN A 278 -1.48 14.44 -11.09
C GLN A 278 0.03 14.64 -10.98
N PHE A 279 0.45 15.88 -10.73
CA PHE A 279 1.80 16.21 -10.31
C PHE A 279 1.73 16.87 -8.93
N ARG A 280 2.58 16.44 -7.99
CA ARG A 280 2.79 17.04 -6.67
C ARG A 280 4.27 17.36 -6.53
N TYR A 281 4.57 18.41 -5.77
CA TYR A 281 5.91 18.68 -5.27
C TYR A 281 5.82 19.28 -3.87
N ASN A 282 6.84 19.04 -3.06
CA ASN A 282 7.11 19.73 -1.80
C ASN A 282 8.55 20.26 -1.88
N LEU A 283 8.75 21.49 -1.40
CA LEU A 283 10.07 22.08 -1.18
C LEU A 283 10.10 22.58 0.27
N ASN A 284 11.12 22.16 1.02
CA ASN A 284 11.28 22.47 2.43
C ASN A 284 12.73 22.84 2.76
N PHE A 285 12.95 23.31 3.99
CA PHE A 285 14.28 23.53 4.53
C PHE A 285 14.36 22.99 5.96
N ALA A 286 15.31 22.08 6.21
CA ALA A 286 15.60 21.55 7.53
C ALA A 286 16.63 22.42 8.25
N ALA A 287 16.40 22.70 9.53
CA ALA A 287 17.35 23.38 10.41
C ALA A 287 17.27 22.81 11.83
N ASN A 288 18.42 22.65 12.48
CA ASN A 288 18.49 22.37 13.91
C ASN A 288 18.49 23.69 14.70
N SER A 289 17.60 23.83 15.69
CA SER A 289 17.40 25.07 16.43
C SER A 289 18.58 25.49 17.33
N GLU A 290 19.39 24.55 17.82
CA GLU A 290 20.59 24.86 18.61
C GLU A 290 21.69 25.49 17.74
N ASN A 291 21.74 25.15 16.45
CA ASN A 291 22.82 25.57 15.56
C ASN A 291 22.30 26.23 14.26
N PHE A 292 21.15 26.89 14.35
CA PHE A 292 20.61 27.67 13.25
C PHE A 292 21.44 28.96 13.05
N ASP A 293 22.09 29.05 11.90
CA ASP A 293 22.71 30.28 11.40
C ASP A 293 22.42 30.38 9.90
N LEU A 294 22.12 31.58 9.42
CA LEU A 294 21.97 31.92 8.00
C LEU A 294 23.32 32.08 7.30
N ARG A 295 24.43 32.01 8.04
CA ARG A 295 25.82 32.10 7.56
C ARG A 295 26.49 30.72 7.57
N ARG A 296 27.61 30.61 6.86
CA ARG A 296 28.45 29.41 6.89
C ARG A 296 29.18 29.28 8.23
N THR A 297 28.82 28.28 9.03
CA THR A 297 29.46 27.97 10.31
C THR A 297 30.42 26.78 10.18
N PRO A 298 31.46 26.67 11.04
CA PRO A 298 32.39 25.55 10.99
C PRO A 298 31.69 24.19 11.22
N HIS A 299 32.21 23.18 10.54
CA HIS A 299 31.82 21.77 10.66
C HIS A 299 33.01 20.92 11.14
N THR A 300 32.75 19.68 11.55
CA THR A 300 33.80 18.72 11.97
C THR A 300 34.69 18.23 10.83
N THR A 301 34.36 18.59 9.58
CA THR A 301 35.18 18.37 8.38
C THR A 301 36.15 19.53 8.07
N ASP A 302 36.32 20.48 9.01
CA ASP A 302 37.07 21.75 8.85
C ASP A 302 36.53 22.71 7.77
N GLU A 303 35.42 22.33 7.11
CA GLU A 303 34.70 23.16 6.16
C GLU A 303 33.70 24.10 6.85
N ARG A 304 33.39 25.24 6.21
CA ARG A 304 32.31 26.13 6.65
C ARG A 304 31.06 25.88 5.80
N ILE A 305 30.06 25.24 6.40
CA ILE A 305 28.82 24.82 5.74
C ILE A 305 27.61 25.65 6.20
N TYR A 306 26.55 25.67 5.39
CA TYR A 306 25.23 26.08 5.89
C TYR A 306 24.58 24.92 6.65
N LYS A 307 23.99 25.23 7.81
CA LYS A 307 23.26 24.27 8.67
C LYS A 307 21.75 24.29 8.44
N LEU A 308 21.24 25.35 7.81
CA LEU A 308 20.01 25.30 7.03
C LEU A 308 20.27 24.47 5.77
N LYS A 309 19.49 23.41 5.56
CA LYS A 309 19.65 22.45 4.47
C LYS A 309 18.37 22.37 3.63
N PRO A 310 18.43 22.38 2.29
CA PRO A 310 17.25 22.23 1.45
C PRO A 310 16.77 20.77 1.43
N GLY A 311 15.47 20.58 1.29
CA GLY A 311 14.86 19.29 1.01
C GLY A 311 13.68 19.44 0.05
N GLY A 312 13.26 18.33 -0.53
CA GLY A 312 12.07 18.31 -1.37
C GLY A 312 11.74 16.93 -1.93
N ASN A 313 10.50 16.80 -2.40
CA ASN A 313 10.02 15.63 -3.09
C ASN A 313 9.13 16.00 -4.28
N PHE A 314 8.94 15.05 -5.19
CA PHE A 314 7.92 15.13 -6.22
C PHE A 314 7.25 13.76 -6.46
N ASP A 315 6.04 13.83 -7.00
CA ASP A 315 5.17 12.70 -7.31
C ASP A 315 4.45 13.00 -8.62
N LEU A 316 4.70 12.20 -9.65
CA LEU A 316 4.04 12.26 -10.95
C LEU A 316 3.25 10.97 -11.15
N THR A 317 1.93 11.08 -11.15
CA THR A 317 1.00 10.00 -11.48
C THR A 317 0.36 10.31 -12.84
N LEU A 318 0.65 9.49 -13.85
CA LEU A 318 0.25 9.70 -15.24
C LEU A 318 -0.47 8.46 -15.80
N PRO A 319 -1.82 8.37 -15.69
CA PRO A 319 -2.59 7.36 -16.40
C PRO A 319 -2.56 7.64 -17.91
N LEU A 320 -2.01 6.71 -18.70
CA LEU A 320 -1.93 6.80 -20.17
C LEU A 320 -3.03 5.99 -20.88
N GLY A 321 -3.91 5.35 -20.10
CA GLY A 321 -5.06 4.59 -20.55
C GLY A 321 -5.56 3.62 -19.48
N SER A 322 -6.51 2.76 -19.83
CA SER A 322 -7.08 1.76 -18.90
C SER A 322 -6.13 0.59 -18.57
N ARG A 323 -4.99 0.48 -19.25
CA ARG A 323 -4.04 -0.64 -19.18
C ARG A 323 -2.56 -0.25 -19.08
N PHE A 324 -2.23 1.04 -19.20
CA PHE A 324 -0.87 1.55 -19.07
C PHE A 324 -0.87 2.93 -18.40
N GLY A 325 0.16 3.19 -17.60
CA GLY A 325 0.36 4.43 -16.88
C GLY A 325 1.72 4.43 -16.20
N ILE A 326 2.19 5.61 -15.82
CA ILE A 326 3.51 5.83 -15.24
C ILE A 326 3.31 6.45 -13.85
N VAL A 327 4.03 5.92 -12.87
CA VAL A 327 4.26 6.60 -11.58
C VAL A 327 5.75 6.88 -11.48
N MET A 328 6.12 8.12 -11.19
CA MET A 328 7.50 8.52 -10.94
C MET A 328 7.53 9.40 -9.69
N THR A 329 8.30 8.98 -8.72
CA THR A 329 8.50 9.70 -7.45
C THR A 329 9.98 9.96 -7.26
N GLY A 330 10.33 11.05 -6.58
CA GLY A 330 11.70 11.31 -6.19
C GLY A 330 11.76 12.17 -4.92
N ALA A 331 12.78 11.95 -4.09
CA ALA A 331 13.15 12.81 -2.97
C ALA A 331 14.65 13.06 -2.91
N ALA A 332 14.99 14.23 -2.39
CA ALA A 332 16.25 14.50 -1.73
C ALA A 332 15.95 15.24 -0.42
N THR A 333 16.31 14.65 0.71
CA THR A 333 16.32 15.34 2.01
C THR A 333 17.75 15.40 2.53
N GLU A 334 18.19 16.60 2.91
CA GLU A 334 19.43 16.80 3.66
C GLU A 334 19.07 17.49 4.97
N ARG A 335 19.61 17.01 6.10
CA ARG A 335 19.50 17.71 7.39
C ARG A 335 20.83 17.71 8.14
N TYR A 336 21.09 18.81 8.83
CA TYR A 336 22.14 18.86 9.83
C TYR A 336 21.57 18.41 11.18
N ALA A 337 22.09 17.32 11.71
CA ALA A 337 21.73 16.76 13.01
C ALA A 337 22.90 16.92 14.00
N LYS A 338 22.57 17.09 15.27
CA LYS A 338 23.54 17.12 16.36
C LYS A 338 23.02 16.33 17.54
N LEU A 339 23.78 15.31 17.93
CA LEU A 339 23.43 14.37 18.98
C LEU A 339 24.21 14.68 20.25
N HIS A 340 23.48 15.09 21.30
CA HIS A 340 24.01 15.21 22.66
C HIS A 340 23.66 13.96 23.45
N TYR A 341 24.55 12.97 23.42
CA TYR A 341 24.35 11.71 24.12
C TYR A 341 25.01 11.74 25.49
N SER A 342 24.22 11.57 26.55
CA SER A 342 24.68 11.63 27.94
C SER A 342 24.21 10.39 28.68
N TYR A 343 25.15 9.49 29.04
CA TYR A 343 24.83 8.26 29.78
C TYR A 343 25.74 8.01 30.96
N LYS A 344 25.16 7.34 31.96
CA LYS A 344 25.77 6.97 33.23
C LYS A 344 25.75 5.45 33.34
N THR A 345 26.91 4.81 33.19
CA THR A 345 27.03 3.36 33.36
C THR A 345 27.14 3.06 34.84
N TYR A 346 26.09 2.48 35.40
CA TYR A 346 26.04 2.06 36.80
C TYR A 346 26.39 0.57 36.92
N ASN A 347 27.30 0.25 37.84
CA ASN A 347 27.76 -1.10 38.11
C ASN A 347 27.36 -1.53 39.52
N THR A 348 26.72 -2.68 39.64
CA THR A 348 26.18 -3.24 40.90
C THR A 348 27.09 -4.27 41.56
N SER A 349 28.22 -4.61 40.94
CA SER A 349 29.14 -5.67 41.37
C SER A 349 30.63 -5.31 41.20
N ALA A 350 30.96 -4.02 41.11
CA ALA A 350 32.34 -3.55 40.95
C ALA A 350 33.19 -3.84 42.21
N ALA A 351 34.17 -4.73 42.08
CA ALA A 351 35.05 -5.15 43.18
C ALA A 351 35.73 -3.95 43.86
N GLY A 352 35.84 -3.99 45.19
CA GLY A 352 36.46 -2.93 46.00
C GLY A 352 35.63 -1.63 46.18
N THR A 353 34.52 -1.45 45.45
CA THR A 353 33.73 -0.19 45.50
C THR A 353 32.61 -0.17 46.54
N GLY A 354 32.23 -1.33 47.09
CA GLY A 354 31.02 -1.47 47.91
C GLY A 354 29.70 -1.41 47.13
N ALA A 355 29.75 -1.50 45.79
CA ALA A 355 28.57 -1.55 44.93
C ALA A 355 27.61 -2.69 45.31
N THR A 356 26.32 -2.39 45.25
CA THR A 356 25.21 -3.37 45.38
C THR A 356 24.05 -2.93 44.47
N PRO A 357 23.03 -3.78 44.21
CA PRO A 357 21.84 -3.37 43.47
C PRO A 357 21.09 -2.18 44.09
N GLY A 358 21.08 -2.04 45.42
CA GLY A 358 20.49 -0.90 46.12
C GLY A 358 21.41 0.34 46.25
N ARG A 359 22.70 0.19 45.98
CA ARG A 359 23.71 1.26 45.97
C ARG A 359 24.69 1.03 44.81
N PRO A 360 24.27 1.25 43.55
CA PRO A 360 25.14 1.05 42.40
C PRO A 360 26.27 2.08 42.36
N PHE A 361 27.46 1.66 41.95
CA PHE A 361 28.60 2.54 41.72
C PHE A 361 28.51 3.15 40.32
N LEU A 362 28.75 4.46 40.19
CA LEU A 362 28.84 5.12 38.88
C LEU A 362 30.20 4.83 38.26
N GLN A 363 30.25 3.83 37.37
CA GLN A 363 31.49 3.38 36.73
C GLN A 363 31.99 4.35 35.66
N THR A 364 31.09 4.87 34.81
CA THR A 364 31.43 5.90 33.82
C THR A 364 30.30 6.90 33.66
N TYR A 365 30.67 8.16 33.40
CA TYR A 365 29.79 9.17 32.83
C TYR A 365 30.38 9.61 31.50
N ARG A 366 29.64 9.45 30.40
CA ARG A 366 30.10 9.85 29.07
C ARG A 366 29.15 10.87 28.47
N LEU A 367 29.74 11.99 28.08
CA LEU A 367 29.15 12.95 27.15
C LEU A 367 29.72 12.66 25.75
N LEU A 368 28.84 12.61 24.76
CA LEU A 368 29.16 12.55 23.34
C LEU A 368 28.44 13.70 22.65
N ASP A 369 29.19 14.56 21.98
CA ASP A 369 28.65 15.51 21.00
C ASP A 369 28.98 14.94 19.62
N SER A 370 27.97 14.61 18.82
CA SER A 370 28.13 14.08 17.47
C SER A 370 27.32 14.90 16.47
N PRO A 371 27.93 15.92 15.82
CA PRO A 371 27.35 16.58 14.67
C PRO A 371 27.50 15.70 13.42
N ARG A 372 26.39 15.40 12.75
CA ARG A 372 26.33 14.60 11.51
C ARG A 372 25.46 15.34 10.48
N THR A 373 25.85 15.30 9.21
CA THR A 373 24.94 15.68 8.11
C THR A 373 24.35 14.40 7.55
N LEU A 374 23.03 14.32 7.54
CA LEU A 374 22.28 13.15 7.07
C LEU A 374 21.66 13.49 5.71
N VAL A 375 21.84 12.60 4.74
CA VAL A 375 21.36 12.75 3.37
C VAL A 375 20.57 11.48 3.01
N ARG A 376 19.35 11.64 2.51
CA ARG A 376 18.55 10.58 1.93
C ARG A 376 18.10 10.97 0.53
N GLN A 377 18.23 10.04 -0.40
CA GLN A 377 17.78 10.18 -1.79
C GLN A 377 17.05 8.89 -2.17
N SER A 378 15.92 9.01 -2.87
CA SER A 378 15.04 7.88 -3.25
C SER A 378 14.18 8.23 -4.46
#